data_AF-A0A948FTD5-F1
#
_entry.id   AF-A0A948FTD5-F1
#
_cell.length_a   1.000
_cell.length_b   1.000
_cell.length_c   1.000
_cell.angle_alpha   90.00
_cell.angle_beta   90.00
_cell.angle_gamma   90.00
#
_symmetry.space_group_name_H-M   'P 1'
#
loop_
_entity.id
_entity.type
_entity.pdbx_description
1 polymer ?
#
loop_
_entity_poly.entity_id
_entity_poly.type
_entity_poly.pdbx_seq_one_letter_code
_entity_poly.pdbx_strand_id
1 'polypeptide(L)'
;MAGPRRPVAELIDELVGRIGTSAYVSACVDLLEGAPRERYVEELRCLTGHAWQAGDDVLSSSSWGDFWVRSWGARGLLHVWHDSATAAVVVGLDDEHYRPAEMCLKVVARHDVAGAGDGAARLAAHDLPRVRVQAMRALAVVGDSEHV
;
A
#
# COMPACT_ATOMS: atom_id res chain seq x y z
N MET A 1 -8.45 18.22 24.88
CA MET A 1 -7.95 18.45 23.51
C MET A 1 -7.07 17.27 23.15
N ALA A 2 -7.40 16.50 22.12
CA ALA A 2 -6.49 15.46 21.64
C ALA A 2 -5.21 16.14 21.11
N GLY A 3 -4.04 15.66 21.53
CA GLY A 3 -2.76 16.19 21.05
C GLY A 3 -2.63 16.10 19.52
N PRO A 4 -1.68 16.83 18.91
CA PRO A 4 -1.48 16.77 17.46
C PRO A 4 -1.27 15.33 17.01
N ARG A 5 -1.99 14.93 15.95
CA ARG A 5 -1.87 13.59 15.38
C ARG A 5 -0.45 13.42 14.86
N ARG A 6 0.24 12.39 15.35
CA ARG A 6 1.63 12.08 14.97
C ARG A 6 1.72 11.76 13.47
N PRO A 7 2.82 12.15 12.79
CA PRO A 7 3.05 11.76 11.40
C PRO A 7 3.07 10.24 11.23
N VAL A 8 2.42 9.73 10.19
CA VAL A 8 2.38 8.29 9.89
C VAL A 8 3.78 7.70 9.68
N ALA A 9 4.70 8.47 9.10
CA ALA A 9 6.09 8.03 8.90
C ALA A 9 6.77 7.66 10.24
N GLU A 10 6.63 8.51 11.27
CA GLU A 10 7.19 8.21 12.60
C GLU A 10 6.59 6.95 13.22
N LEU A 11 5.27 6.76 13.06
CA LEU A 11 4.58 5.58 13.58
C LEU A 11 5.02 4.30 12.87
N ILE A 12 5.34 4.39 11.58
CA ILE A 12 5.89 3.29 10.78
C ILE A 12 7.31 2.96 11.27
N ASP A 13 8.17 3.97 11.43
CA ASP A 13 9.56 3.77 11.89
C ASP A 13 9.60 3.10 13.27
N GLU A 14 8.74 3.53 14.20
CA GLU A 14 8.61 2.90 15.52
C GLU A 14 8.13 1.46 15.45
N LEU A 15 7.16 1.17 14.56
CA LEU A 15 6.68 -0.20 14.39
C LEU A 15 7.78 -1.09 13.81
N VAL A 16 8.47 -0.64 12.76
CA VAL A 16 9.61 -1.35 12.17
C VAL A 16 10.69 -1.60 13.21
N GLY A 17 10.99 -0.63 14.07
CA GLY A 17 11.95 -0.81 15.17
C GLY A 17 11.55 -1.89 16.18
N ARG A 18 10.25 -2.17 16.34
CA ARG A 18 9.73 -3.17 17.29
C ARG A 18 9.60 -4.57 16.69
N ILE A 19 9.07 -4.69 15.47
CA ILE A 19 8.79 -6.00 14.84
C ILE A 19 9.82 -6.41 13.78
N GLY A 20 10.68 -5.49 13.37
CA GLY A 20 11.66 -5.67 12.29
C GLY A 20 11.05 -5.49 10.90
N THR A 21 11.91 -5.15 9.93
CA THR A 21 11.52 -4.90 8.53
C THR A 21 10.81 -6.09 7.90
N SER A 22 11.30 -7.32 8.11
CA SER A 22 10.71 -8.52 7.50
C SER A 22 9.28 -8.77 7.96
N ALA A 23 9.00 -8.62 9.27
CA ALA A 23 7.65 -8.82 9.80
C ALA A 23 6.71 -7.68 9.35
N TYR A 24 7.21 -6.44 9.34
CA TYR A 24 6.45 -5.29 8.84
C TYR A 24 6.04 -5.46 7.37
N VAL A 25 6.99 -5.86 6.51
CA VAL A 25 6.71 -6.09 5.08
C VAL A 25 5.72 -7.26 4.92
N SER A 26 5.88 -8.35 5.67
CA SER A 26 4.93 -9.47 5.65
C SER A 26 3.51 -9.01 6.00
N ALA A 27 3.34 -8.21 7.07
CA ALA A 27 2.03 -7.68 7.45
C ALA A 27 1.44 -6.79 6.36
N CYS A 28 2.24 -5.95 5.71
CA CYS A 28 1.78 -5.10 4.62
C CYS A 28 1.35 -5.90 3.38
N VAL A 29 2.08 -6.98 3.07
CA VAL A 29 1.72 -7.94 2.01
C VAL A 29 0.41 -8.64 2.34
N ASP A 30 0.28 -9.21 3.53
CA ASP A 30 -0.94 -9.89 3.97
C ASP A 30 -2.16 -8.94 3.88
N LEU A 31 -2.00 -7.69 4.31
CA LEU A 31 -3.04 -6.66 4.20
C LEU A 31 -3.40 -6.32 2.76
N LEU A 32 -2.40 -6.20 1.87
CA LEU A 32 -2.61 -5.96 0.44
C LEU A 32 -3.35 -7.14 -0.22
N GLU A 33 -3.06 -8.37 0.20
CA GLU A 33 -3.71 -9.59 -0.29
C GLU A 33 -5.11 -9.82 0.31
N GLY A 34 -5.57 -8.92 1.18
CA GLY A 34 -6.93 -8.93 1.73
C GLY A 34 -7.08 -9.67 3.05
N ALA A 35 -6.01 -9.79 3.83
CA ALA A 35 -6.12 -10.30 5.19
C ALA A 35 -7.11 -9.47 6.04
N PRO A 36 -7.82 -10.13 6.98
CA PRO A 36 -8.80 -9.46 7.81
C PRO A 36 -8.13 -8.40 8.69
N ARG A 37 -8.76 -7.22 8.78
CA ARG A 37 -8.23 -6.06 9.52
C ARG A 37 -7.99 -6.35 11.01
N GLU A 38 -8.78 -7.25 11.59
CA GLU A 38 -8.71 -7.66 12.99
C GLU A 38 -7.37 -8.32 13.33
N ARG A 39 -6.70 -8.92 12.32
CA ARG A 39 -5.42 -9.60 12.51
C ARG A 39 -4.25 -8.62 12.69
N TYR A 40 -4.36 -7.41 12.17
CA TYR A 40 -3.25 -6.44 12.08
C TYR A 40 -3.61 -5.07 12.65
N VAL A 41 -4.40 -5.04 13.74
CA VAL A 41 -4.88 -3.79 14.36
C VAL A 41 -3.75 -2.86 14.76
N GLU A 42 -2.63 -3.40 15.25
CA GLU A 42 -1.48 -2.61 15.67
C GLU A 42 -0.77 -1.98 14.46
N GLU A 43 -0.53 -2.75 13.41
CA GLU A 43 0.09 -2.30 12.18
C GLU A 43 -0.79 -1.26 11.50
N LEU A 44 -2.09 -1.51 11.45
CA LEU A 44 -3.07 -0.59 10.90
C LEU A 44 -3.19 0.72 11.69
N ARG A 45 -3.00 0.69 13.02
CA ARG A 45 -2.88 1.91 13.83
C ARG A 45 -1.67 2.74 13.40
N CYS A 46 -0.52 2.13 13.18
CA CYS A 46 0.67 2.85 12.71
C CYS A 46 0.51 3.35 11.27
N LEU A 47 -0.06 2.52 10.39
CA LEU A 47 -0.27 2.87 8.99
C LEU A 47 -1.24 4.03 8.82
N THR A 48 -2.31 4.11 9.62
CA THR A 48 -3.36 5.11 9.42
C THR A 48 -3.33 6.26 10.42
N GLY A 49 -2.73 6.06 11.59
CA GLY A 49 -2.80 6.97 12.75
C GLY A 49 -4.15 6.96 13.47
N HIS A 50 -5.10 6.09 13.09
CA HIS A 50 -6.38 5.95 13.80
C HIS A 50 -6.18 5.14 15.09
N ALA A 51 -7.09 5.27 16.06
CA ALA A 51 -6.96 4.55 17.32
C ALA A 51 -7.22 3.05 17.17
N TRP A 52 -8.14 2.66 16.28
CA TRP A 52 -8.57 1.27 16.07
C TRP A 52 -9.10 0.63 17.36
N GLN A 53 -9.95 1.36 18.07
CA GLN A 53 -10.65 0.89 19.26
C GLN A 53 -11.98 0.24 18.89
N ALA A 54 -12.47 -0.69 19.72
CA ALA A 54 -13.78 -1.30 19.52
C ALA A 54 -14.87 -0.22 19.43
N GLY A 55 -15.64 -0.23 18.33
CA GLY A 55 -16.65 0.79 18.03
C GLY A 55 -16.18 1.91 17.10
N ASP A 56 -14.88 1.99 16.77
CA ASP A 56 -14.41 2.92 15.74
C ASP A 56 -14.91 2.49 14.35
N ASP A 57 -15.38 3.46 13.55
CA ASP A 57 -15.82 3.21 12.17
C ASP A 57 -14.74 2.52 11.32
N VAL A 58 -13.46 2.77 11.61
CA VAL A 58 -12.34 2.16 10.87
C VAL A 58 -12.27 0.64 11.01
N LEU A 59 -12.90 0.06 12.03
CA LEU A 59 -13.07 -1.39 12.18
C LEU A 59 -14.27 -1.93 11.42
N SER A 60 -15.20 -1.08 10.99
CA SER A 60 -16.40 -1.50 10.27
C SER A 60 -16.11 -1.61 8.77
N SER A 61 -16.33 -2.80 8.18
CA SER A 61 -16.26 -2.99 6.73
C SER A 61 -17.38 -2.27 5.97
N SER A 62 -18.50 -1.96 6.63
CA SER A 62 -19.60 -1.20 6.02
C SER A 62 -19.32 0.31 5.98
N SER A 63 -18.64 0.85 7.01
CA SER A 63 -18.21 2.25 7.04
C SER A 63 -16.95 2.46 6.19
N TRP A 64 -16.01 1.50 6.26
CA TRP A 64 -14.74 1.50 5.54
C TRP A 64 -14.55 0.17 4.82
N GLY A 65 -14.88 0.10 3.54
CA GLY A 65 -14.71 -1.11 2.73
C GLY A 65 -13.28 -1.68 2.77
N ASP A 66 -13.15 -3.00 2.61
CA ASP A 66 -11.87 -3.72 2.78
C ASP A 66 -10.78 -3.28 1.78
N PHE A 67 -11.16 -2.65 0.66
CA PHE A 67 -10.18 -2.05 -0.25
C PHE A 67 -9.32 -0.99 0.44
N TRP A 68 -9.79 -0.34 1.50
CA TRP A 68 -8.97 0.58 2.28
C TRP A 68 -7.85 -0.11 3.01
N VAL A 69 -8.11 -1.31 3.55
CA VAL A 69 -7.11 -2.15 4.22
C VAL A 69 -6.01 -2.53 3.24
N ARG A 70 -6.38 -2.99 2.04
CA ARG A 70 -5.43 -3.28 0.96
C ARG A 70 -4.62 -2.05 0.55
N SER A 71 -5.29 -0.90 0.42
CA SER A 71 -4.64 0.38 0.12
C SER A 71 -3.64 0.81 1.19
N TRP A 72 -3.91 0.51 2.47
CA TRP A 72 -3.00 0.83 3.57
C TRP A 72 -1.82 -0.14 3.64
N GLY A 73 -2.02 -1.42 3.33
CA GLY A 73 -0.93 -2.38 3.13
C GLY A 73 0.05 -1.89 2.05
N ALA A 74 -0.45 -1.56 0.85
CA ALA A 74 0.38 -0.98 -0.21
C ALA A 74 1.07 0.33 0.20
N ARG A 75 0.40 1.20 0.98
CA ARG A 75 1.04 2.42 1.51
C ARG A 75 2.19 2.09 2.46
N GLY A 76 2.08 1.04 3.27
CA GLY A 76 3.19 0.59 4.12
C GLY A 76 4.43 0.26 3.29
N LEU A 77 4.23 -0.46 2.19
CA LEU A 77 5.29 -0.82 1.23
C LEU A 77 5.92 0.39 0.53
N LEU A 78 5.17 1.50 0.37
CA LEU A 78 5.70 2.76 -0.13
C LEU A 78 6.78 3.34 0.81
N HIS A 79 6.60 3.17 2.12
CA HIS A 79 7.52 3.70 3.13
C HIS A 79 8.66 2.75 3.44
N VAL A 80 8.38 1.45 3.54
CA VAL A 80 9.36 0.41 3.88
C VAL A 80 9.26 -0.71 2.86
N TRP A 81 10.36 -0.96 2.15
CA TRP A 81 10.39 -1.91 1.04
C TRP A 81 11.31 -3.10 1.31
N HIS A 82 10.93 -4.25 0.75
CA HIS A 82 11.78 -5.43 0.60
C HIS A 82 11.27 -6.24 -0.59
N ASP A 83 12.16 -6.83 -1.37
CA ASP A 83 11.82 -7.46 -2.66
C ASP A 83 10.87 -8.66 -2.54
N SER A 84 10.72 -9.23 -1.34
CA SER A 84 9.69 -10.24 -1.06
C SER A 84 8.26 -9.73 -1.30
N ALA A 85 8.03 -8.41 -1.33
CA ALA A 85 6.73 -7.81 -1.62
C ALA A 85 6.44 -7.64 -3.13
N THR A 86 7.41 -7.91 -4.01
CA THR A 86 7.30 -7.69 -5.46
C THR A 86 6.05 -8.34 -6.05
N ALA A 87 5.85 -9.64 -5.80
CA ALA A 87 4.71 -10.37 -6.35
C ALA A 87 3.36 -9.78 -5.91
N ALA A 88 3.23 -9.44 -4.63
CA ALA A 88 2.00 -8.87 -4.08
C ALA A 88 1.69 -7.49 -4.69
N VAL A 89 2.71 -6.64 -4.91
CA VAL A 89 2.52 -5.34 -5.56
C VAL A 89 2.11 -5.50 -7.02
N VAL A 90 2.75 -6.41 -7.76
CA VAL A 90 2.39 -6.70 -9.17
C VAL A 90 0.94 -7.19 -9.26
N VAL A 91 0.55 -8.16 -8.42
CA VAL A 91 -0.83 -8.65 -8.34
C VAL A 91 -1.80 -7.51 -7.98
N GLY A 92 -1.42 -6.65 -7.04
CA GLY A 92 -2.24 -5.52 -6.60
C GLY A 92 -2.51 -4.46 -7.68
N LEU A 93 -1.80 -4.46 -8.81
CA LEU A 93 -2.12 -3.59 -9.95
C LEU A 93 -3.43 -3.99 -10.64
N ASP A 94 -3.86 -5.24 -10.49
CA ASP A 94 -5.13 -5.76 -11.03
C ASP A 94 -6.26 -5.75 -9.97
N ASP A 95 -6.11 -5.00 -8.88
CA ASP A 95 -7.16 -4.86 -7.87
C ASP A 95 -8.45 -4.32 -8.50
N GLU A 96 -9.57 -4.95 -8.13
CA GLU A 96 -10.91 -4.56 -8.61
C GLU A 96 -11.26 -3.10 -8.25
N HIS A 97 -10.67 -2.57 -7.17
CA HIS A 97 -10.83 -1.20 -6.73
C HIS A 97 -9.64 -0.36 -7.19
N TYR A 98 -9.92 0.84 -7.70
CA TYR A 98 -8.87 1.74 -8.20
C TYR A 98 -7.85 2.15 -7.11
N ARG A 99 -8.23 2.12 -5.83
CA ARG A 99 -7.47 2.74 -4.74
C ARG A 99 -6.25 1.91 -4.33
N PRO A 100 -6.35 0.57 -4.13
CA PRO A 100 -5.17 -0.29 -4.00
C PRO A 100 -4.27 -0.25 -5.23
N ALA A 101 -4.83 -0.40 -6.44
CA ALA A 101 -4.07 -0.36 -7.69
C ALA A 101 -3.28 0.95 -7.86
N GLU A 102 -3.90 2.10 -7.57
CA GLU A 102 -3.20 3.38 -7.54
C GLU A 102 -2.07 3.41 -6.52
N MET A 103 -2.27 2.83 -5.33
CA MET A 103 -1.23 2.80 -4.31
C MET A 103 -0.06 1.91 -4.75
N CYS A 104 -0.32 0.74 -5.34
CA CYS A 104 0.69 -0.12 -5.93
C CYS A 104 1.50 0.62 -7.02
N LEU A 105 0.85 1.40 -7.89
CA LEU A 105 1.57 2.23 -8.88
C LEU A 105 2.56 3.21 -8.23
N LYS A 106 2.24 3.76 -7.06
CA LYS A 106 3.18 4.63 -6.32
C LYS A 106 4.36 3.85 -5.74
N VAL A 107 4.11 2.63 -5.28
CA VAL A 107 5.17 1.72 -4.80
C VAL A 107 6.10 1.38 -5.96
N VAL A 108 5.55 1.01 -7.12
CA VAL A 108 6.31 0.76 -8.36
C VAL A 108 7.17 1.95 -8.74
N ALA A 109 6.58 3.15 -8.81
CA ALA A 109 7.31 4.37 -9.16
C ALA A 109 8.40 4.77 -8.15
N ARG A 110 8.34 4.25 -6.91
CA ARG A 110 9.31 4.58 -5.86
C ARG A 110 10.45 3.58 -5.76
N HIS A 111 10.15 2.29 -5.98
CA HIS A 111 11.07 1.19 -5.68
C HIS A 111 11.46 0.36 -6.90
N ASP A 112 11.05 0.77 -8.11
CA ASP A 112 11.38 0.08 -9.38
C ASP A 112 11.01 -1.42 -9.33
N VAL A 113 9.72 -1.68 -9.11
CA VAL A 113 9.21 -3.04 -8.90
C VAL A 113 9.18 -3.81 -10.22
N ALA A 114 10.02 -4.83 -10.32
CA ALA A 114 10.13 -5.70 -11.49
C ALA A 114 8.79 -6.39 -11.84
N GLY A 115 8.49 -6.51 -13.13
CA GLY A 115 7.27 -7.15 -13.65
C GLY A 115 6.01 -6.26 -13.58
N ALA A 116 6.11 -5.02 -13.13
CA ALA A 116 4.97 -4.10 -13.03
C ALA A 116 4.58 -3.41 -14.35
N GLY A 117 5.40 -3.53 -15.41
CA GLY A 117 5.23 -2.82 -16.68
C GLY A 117 3.85 -3.02 -17.32
N ASP A 118 3.43 -4.28 -17.49
CA ASP A 118 2.14 -4.59 -18.12
C ASP A 118 0.95 -4.06 -17.31
N GLY A 119 0.98 -4.19 -15.99
CA GLY A 119 -0.06 -3.67 -15.10
C GLY A 119 -0.15 -2.14 -15.15
N ALA A 120 1.01 -1.47 -15.14
CA ALA A 120 1.08 -0.01 -15.29
C ALA A 120 0.60 0.45 -16.68
N ALA A 121 0.94 -0.27 -17.74
CA ALA A 121 0.48 0.02 -19.11
C ALA A 121 -1.04 -0.12 -19.24
N ARG A 122 -1.67 -1.12 -18.60
CA ARG A 122 -3.14 -1.21 -18.53
C ARG A 122 -3.75 -0.02 -17.81
N LEU A 123 -3.23 0.32 -16.63
CA LEU A 123 -3.75 1.42 -15.79
C LEU A 123 -3.53 2.82 -16.40
N ALA A 124 -2.64 2.94 -17.39
CA ALA A 124 -2.47 4.15 -18.19
C ALA A 124 -3.76 4.59 -18.91
N ALA A 125 -4.65 3.63 -19.23
CA ALA A 125 -5.93 3.87 -19.90
C ALA A 125 -7.12 3.95 -18.93
N HIS A 126 -6.90 3.91 -17.61
CA HIS A 126 -7.97 3.90 -16.62
C HIS A 126 -8.84 5.18 -16.66
N ASP A 127 -10.14 5.07 -16.40
CA ASP A 127 -11.11 6.19 -16.49
C ASP A 127 -10.74 7.38 -15.58
N LEU A 128 -10.27 7.09 -14.37
CA LEU A 128 -9.85 8.10 -13.40
C LEU A 128 -8.49 8.73 -13.77
N PRO A 129 -8.40 10.07 -13.98
CA PRO A 129 -7.15 10.74 -14.33
C PRO A 129 -6.02 10.54 -13.33
N ARG A 130 -6.35 10.48 -12.03
CA ARG A 130 -5.38 10.27 -10.94
C ARG A 130 -4.64 8.94 -11.03
N VAL A 131 -5.33 7.89 -11.49
CA VAL A 131 -4.74 6.56 -11.72
C VAL A 131 -3.78 6.63 -12.91
N ARG A 132 -4.23 7.23 -14.03
CA ARG A 132 -3.39 7.41 -15.23
C ARG A 132 -2.09 8.15 -14.93
N VAL A 133 -2.14 9.20 -14.11
CA VAL A 133 -0.93 9.94 -13.70
C VAL A 133 0.06 9.07 -12.92
N GLN A 134 -0.42 8.22 -12.00
CA GLN A 134 0.48 7.30 -11.30
C GLN A 134 1.00 6.20 -12.23
N ALA A 135 0.20 5.74 -13.19
CA ALA A 135 0.61 4.76 -14.19
C ALA A 135 1.76 5.30 -15.06
N MET A 136 1.65 6.55 -15.53
CA MET A 136 2.73 7.20 -16.27
C MET A 136 4.02 7.32 -15.46
N ARG A 137 3.92 7.63 -14.17
CA ARG A 137 5.09 7.70 -13.27
C ARG A 137 5.74 6.34 -13.08
N ALA A 138 4.94 5.29 -12.90
CA ALA A 138 5.44 3.92 -12.79
C ALA A 138 6.14 3.48 -14.08
N LEU A 139 5.52 3.69 -15.24
CA LEU A 139 6.10 3.34 -16.55
C LEU A 139 7.39 4.10 -16.86
N ALA A 140 7.51 5.35 -16.42
CA ALA A 140 8.75 6.12 -16.59
C ALA A 140 9.94 5.53 -15.82
N VAL A 141 9.69 4.74 -14.77
CA VAL A 141 10.74 4.06 -13.98
C VAL A 141 11.01 2.68 -14.56
N VAL A 142 9.98 1.84 -14.69
CA VAL A 142 10.16 0.43 -15.13
C VAL A 142 10.43 0.29 -16.63
N GLY A 143 10.17 1.32 -17.43
CA GLY A 143 10.49 1.34 -18.86
C GLY A 143 11.94 1.71 -19.18
N ASP A 144 12.69 2.25 -18.21
CA ASP A 144 14.09 2.65 -18.38
C ASP A 144 15.05 1.44 -18.19
N SER A 145 14.58 0.36 -17.57
CA SER A 145 15.38 -0.81 -17.21
C SER A 145 15.43 -1.94 -18.26
N GLU A 146 14.65 -1.87 -19.34
CA GLU A 146 14.56 -2.91 -20.38
C GLU A 146 15.63 -2.80 -21.50
N HIS A 147 16.54 -1.82 -21.46
CA HIS A 147 17.52 -1.55 -22.54
C HIS A 147 19.00 -1.71 -22.15
N VAL A 148 19.35 -2.56 -21.18
CA VAL A 148 20.76 -2.86 -20.83
C VAL A 148 21.24 -4.17 -21.46
#